data_AF-A0A5X7TKZ3-F1
#
_entry.id   AF-A0A5X7TKZ3-F1
#
_cell.length_a   1.000
_cell.length_b   1.000
_cell.length_c   1.000
_cell.angle_alpha   90.00
_cell.angle_beta   90.00
_cell.angle_gamma   90.00
#
_symmetry.space_group_name_H-M   'P 1'
#
loop_
_entity.id
_entity.type
_entity.pdbx_description
1 polymer ?
#
loop_
_entity_poly.entity_id
_entity_poly.type
_entity_poly.pdbx_seq_one_letter_code
_entity_poly.pdbx_strand_id
1 'polypeptide(L)'
;MLIHGARVNTKKISKLERHTYMDESGEIKQDSKIETFSIPAEPPYVKLYIADIAMIHGLSKSQNDVLLQLAMLIGWDGFVSVSKTRFEKTIQPRVHIEYQTFKNIIAALVDKQIFLRAGRGELEANPFLFARGDWPSIYER
;
A
#
# COMPACT_ATOMS: atom_id res chain seq x y z
N MET A 1 -13.91 29.86 15.30
CA MET A 1 -13.96 28.41 15.03
C MET A 1 -13.27 28.17 13.70
N LEU A 2 -11.98 27.79 13.71
CA LEU A 2 -11.15 27.69 12.50
C LEU A 2 -11.22 26.26 11.94
N ILE A 3 -11.78 26.15 10.74
CA ILE A 3 -11.76 24.94 9.91
C ILE A 3 -10.32 24.64 9.50
N HIS A 4 -9.77 23.52 9.95
CA HIS A 4 -8.46 23.05 9.55
C HIS A 4 -8.54 22.58 8.09
N GLY A 5 -7.92 23.34 7.18
CA GLY A 5 -7.75 22.96 5.78
C GLY A 5 -6.97 21.65 5.67
N ALA A 6 -7.52 20.69 4.94
CA ALA A 6 -6.87 19.42 4.66
C ALA A 6 -5.53 19.68 3.95
N ARG A 7 -4.42 19.24 4.58
CA ARG A 7 -3.10 19.26 3.93
C ARG A 7 -3.11 18.31 2.74
N VAL A 8 -3.04 18.85 1.53
CA VAL A 8 -2.82 18.07 0.31
C VAL A 8 -1.40 17.52 0.38
N ASN A 9 -1.28 16.21 0.61
CA ASN A 9 0.00 15.51 0.51
C ASN A 9 0.47 15.63 -0.96
N THR A 10 1.70 16.06 -1.20
CA THR A 10 2.23 16.32 -2.54
C THR A 10 3.55 15.58 -2.72
N LYS A 11 3.72 14.94 -3.87
CA LYS A 11 4.97 14.27 -4.25
C LYS A 11 5.83 15.27 -5.03
N LYS A 12 7.07 15.47 -4.58
CA LYS A 12 8.07 16.27 -5.31
C LYS A 12 8.80 15.37 -6.30
N ILE A 13 8.87 15.81 -7.56
CA ILE A 13 9.60 15.13 -8.63
C ILE A 13 10.59 16.14 -9.21
N SER A 14 11.85 15.75 -9.39
CA SER A 14 12.89 16.60 -9.98
C SER A 14 13.34 16.03 -11.33
N LYS A 15 13.26 16.83 -12.40
CA LYS A 15 13.83 16.53 -13.71
C LYS A 15 15.18 17.22 -13.83
N LEU A 16 16.23 16.47 -14.13
CA LEU A 16 17.57 16.99 -14.41
C LEU A 16 17.82 16.96 -15.91
N GLU A 17 17.91 18.13 -16.54
CA GLU A 17 18.40 18.26 -17.91
C GLU A 17 19.85 18.73 -17.90
N ARG A 18 20.73 18.00 -18.59
CA ARG A 18 22.16 18.30 -18.71
C ARG A 18 22.45 18.62 -20.17
N HIS A 19 22.90 19.84 -20.43
CA HIS A 19 23.41 20.22 -21.74
C HIS A 19 24.92 20.38 -21.67
N THR A 20 25.63 19.67 -22.55
CA THR A 20 27.07 19.79 -22.72
C THR A 20 27.31 20.39 -24.09
N TYR A 21 27.94 21.55 -24.12
CA TYR A 21 28.32 22.22 -25.36
C TYR A 21 29.78 22.64 -25.29
N MET A 22 30.42 22.65 -26.45
CA MET A 22 31.81 23.07 -26.61
C MET A 22 31.79 24.50 -27.15
N ASP A 23 32.51 25.41 -26.51
CA ASP A 23 32.63 26.77 -27.01
C ASP A 23 33.65 26.86 -28.16
N GLU A 24 33.70 28.01 -28.84
CA GLU A 24 34.60 28.25 -29.97
C GLU A 24 36.10 28.16 -29.60
N SER A 25 36.41 28.16 -28.30
CA SER A 25 37.77 28.02 -27.75
C SER A 25 38.14 26.56 -27.43
N GLY A 26 37.22 25.61 -27.62
CA GLY A 26 37.41 24.19 -27.34
C GLY A 26 37.19 23.79 -25.88
N GLU A 27 36.67 24.69 -25.03
CA GLU A 27 36.34 24.37 -23.64
C GLU A 27 34.95 23.73 -23.55
N ILE A 28 34.86 22.61 -22.83
CA ILE A 28 33.61 21.90 -22.59
C ILE A 28 32.88 22.58 -21.43
N LYS A 29 31.72 23.19 -21.71
CA LYS A 29 30.84 23.80 -20.71
C LYS A 29 29.64 22.91 -20.48
N GLN A 30 29.34 22.69 -19.20
CA GLN A 30 28.22 21.87 -18.75
C GLN A 30 27.22 22.75 -18.02
N ASP A 31 25.99 22.76 -18.51
CA ASP A 31 24.86 23.42 -17.86
C ASP A 31 23.87 22.35 -17.37
N SER A 32 23.30 22.57 -16.19
CA SER A 32 22.36 21.64 -15.58
C SER A 32 21.15 22.39 -15.06
N LYS A 33 19.98 22.09 -15.62
CA LYS A 33 18.70 22.66 -15.19
C LYS A 33 17.92 21.62 -14.38
N ILE A 34 17.52 21.99 -13.17
CA ILE A 34 16.68 21.14 -12.31
C ILE A 34 15.29 21.76 -12.24
N GLU A 35 14.30 21.08 -12.82
CA GLU A 35 12.89 21.48 -12.72
C GLU A 35 12.19 20.60 -11.69
N THR A 36 11.56 21.22 -10.69
CA THR A 36 10.87 20.49 -9.62
C THR A 36 9.36 20.70 -9.73
N PHE A 37 8.62 19.60 -9.88
CA PHE A 37 7.17 19.58 -9.97
C PHE A 37 6.57 19.02 -8.68
N SER A 38 5.42 19.54 -8.28
CA SER A 38 4.65 19.01 -7.15
C SER A 38 3.28 18.56 -7.64
N ILE A 39 3.05 17.26 -7.63
CA ILE A 39 1.75 16.68 -8.00
C ILE A 39 0.97 16.32 -6.72
N PRO A 40 -0.38 16.39 -6.74
CA PRO A 40 -1.20 15.85 -5.66
C PRO A 40 -0.84 14.38 -5.44
N ALA A 41 -0.55 14.00 -4.20
CA ALA A 41 -0.35 12.61 -3.85
C ALA A 41 -1.72 11.92 -3.95
N GLU A 42 -1.77 10.87 -4.75
CA GLU A 42 -2.96 10.05 -4.85
C GLU A 42 -3.39 9.50 -3.47
N PRO A 43 -4.70 9.32 -3.25
CA PRO A 43 -5.16 8.58 -2.08
C PRO A 43 -4.43 7.23 -2.05
N PRO A 44 -4.05 6.69 -0.87
CA PRO A 44 -3.34 5.41 -0.82
C PRO A 44 -4.19 4.36 -1.56
N TYR A 45 -3.76 3.98 -2.77
CA TYR A 45 -4.49 3.12 -3.71
C TYR A 45 -4.94 1.80 -3.08
N VAL A 46 -4.19 1.36 -2.06
CA VAL A 46 -4.53 0.27 -1.13
C VAL A 46 -5.99 0.32 -0.66
N LYS A 47 -6.57 1.49 -0.40
CA LYS A 47 -7.95 1.59 0.10
C LYS A 47 -9.02 1.40 -0.98
N LEU A 48 -8.75 1.80 -2.22
CA LEU A 48 -9.72 1.74 -3.31
C LEU A 48 -9.94 0.28 -3.75
N TYR A 49 -8.87 -0.44 -4.09
CA TYR A 49 -9.03 -1.82 -4.55
C TYR A 49 -9.41 -2.81 -3.43
N ILE A 50 -9.10 -2.54 -2.16
CA ILE A 50 -9.53 -3.40 -1.05
C ILE A 50 -11.05 -3.37 -0.88
N ALA A 51 -11.67 -2.20 -1.04
CA ALA A 51 -13.12 -2.09 -1.04
C ALA A 51 -13.75 -2.87 -2.22
N ASP A 52 -13.11 -2.83 -3.39
CA ASP A 52 -13.54 -3.59 -4.56
C ASP A 52 -13.40 -5.11 -4.35
N ILE A 53 -12.27 -5.59 -3.81
CA ILE A 53 -12.08 -7.00 -3.42
C ILE A 53 -13.17 -7.41 -2.44
N ALA A 54 -13.46 -6.58 -1.44
CA ALA A 54 -14.49 -6.87 -0.45
C ALA A 54 -15.88 -6.99 -1.10
N MET A 55 -16.20 -6.11 -2.04
CA MET A 55 -17.47 -6.15 -2.77
C MET A 55 -17.58 -7.38 -3.67
N ILE A 56 -16.54 -7.68 -4.48
CA ILE A 56 -16.49 -8.83 -5.39
C ILE A 56 -16.65 -10.15 -4.62
N HIS A 57 -16.01 -10.26 -3.46
CA HIS A 57 -16.07 -11.46 -2.63
C HIS A 57 -17.25 -11.47 -1.64
N GLY A 58 -18.13 -10.46 -1.66
CA GLY A 58 -19.31 -10.38 -0.79
C GLY A 58 -18.95 -10.39 0.70
N LEU A 59 -17.93 -9.64 1.10
CA LEU A 59 -17.49 -9.58 2.50
C LEU A 59 -18.47 -8.78 3.36
N SER A 60 -18.69 -9.27 4.59
CA SER A 60 -19.39 -8.48 5.61
C SER A 60 -18.55 -7.27 6.02
N LYS A 61 -19.16 -6.26 6.65
CA LYS A 61 -18.44 -5.09 7.17
C LYS A 61 -17.26 -5.48 8.06
N SER A 62 -17.47 -6.42 8.99
CA SER A 62 -16.42 -6.88 9.89
C SER A 62 -15.29 -7.63 9.15
N GLN A 63 -15.62 -8.41 8.12
CA GLN A 63 -14.62 -9.05 7.27
C GLN A 63 -13.80 -8.03 6.48
N ASN A 64 -14.45 -6.99 5.94
CA ASN A 64 -13.79 -5.90 5.24
C ASN A 64 -12.87 -5.09 6.17
N ASP A 65 -13.33 -4.77 7.38
CA ASP A 65 -12.54 -4.04 8.37
C ASP A 65 -11.26 -4.82 8.74
N VAL A 66 -11.37 -6.14 8.92
CA VAL A 66 -10.21 -7.01 9.16
C VAL A 66 -9.32 -7.11 7.92
N LEU A 67 -9.87 -7.30 6.72
CA LEU A 67 -9.12 -7.34 5.47
C LEU A 67 -8.25 -6.08 5.31
N LEU A 68 -8.83 -4.91 5.55
CA LEU A 68 -8.12 -3.64 5.49
C LEU A 68 -6.95 -3.60 6.49
N GLN A 69 -7.16 -4.05 7.72
CA GLN A 69 -6.07 -4.11 8.71
C GLN A 69 -4.95 -5.06 8.31
N LEU A 70 -5.29 -6.22 7.74
CA LEU A 70 -4.29 -7.19 7.28
C LEU A 70 -3.52 -6.64 6.08
N ALA A 71 -4.20 -6.05 5.11
CA ALA A 71 -3.59 -5.47 3.92
C ALA A 71 -2.52 -4.42 4.26
N MET A 72 -2.79 -3.59 5.28
CA MET A 72 -1.83 -2.59 5.78
C MET A 72 -0.64 -3.19 6.54
N LEU A 73 -0.70 -4.47 6.92
CA LEU A 73 0.31 -5.17 7.70
C LEU A 73 1.07 -6.23 6.90
N ILE A 74 0.75 -6.40 5.61
CA ILE A 74 1.50 -7.28 4.70
C ILE A 74 2.93 -6.77 4.62
N GLY A 75 3.88 -7.65 4.92
CA GLY A 75 5.31 -7.40 4.75
C GLY A 75 5.71 -7.35 3.28
N TRP A 76 6.92 -6.87 3.01
CA TRP A 76 7.50 -6.84 1.67
C TRP A 76 7.61 -8.22 1.01
N ASP A 77 7.69 -9.26 1.83
CA ASP A 77 7.70 -10.67 1.43
C ASP A 77 6.30 -11.18 1.01
N GLY A 78 5.24 -10.40 1.23
CA GLY A 78 3.86 -10.77 0.94
C GLY A 78 3.17 -11.51 2.09
N PHE A 79 3.80 -11.61 3.27
CA PHE A 79 3.25 -12.33 4.42
C PHE A 79 2.68 -11.39 5.47
N VAL A 80 1.70 -11.88 6.23
CA VAL A 80 1.13 -11.16 7.37
C VAL A 80 0.93 -12.10 8.56
N SER A 81 1.43 -11.69 9.72
CA SER A 81 1.20 -12.44 10.95
C SER A 81 -0.22 -12.19 11.49
N VAL A 82 -0.90 -13.28 11.85
CA VAL A 82 -2.23 -13.32 12.46
C VAL A 82 -2.21 -13.96 13.85
N SER A 83 -1.06 -13.92 14.53
CA SER A 83 -0.93 -14.40 15.90
C SER A 83 -1.86 -13.64 16.87
N LYS A 84 -2.22 -14.29 18.00
CA LYS A 84 -3.03 -13.66 19.05
C LYS A 84 -2.43 -12.34 19.53
N THR A 85 -1.12 -12.32 19.77
CA THR A 85 -0.38 -11.12 20.17
C THR A 85 -0.47 -10.00 19.13
N ARG A 86 -0.39 -10.32 17.83
CA ARG A 86 -0.58 -9.32 16.76
C ARG A 86 -2.00 -8.77 16.77
N PHE A 87 -2.99 -9.65 16.91
CA PHE A 87 -4.38 -9.27 16.98
C PHE A 87 -4.64 -8.27 18.11
N GLU A 88 -4.28 -8.62 19.34
CA GLU A 88 -4.53 -7.79 20.55
C GLU A 88 -3.82 -6.44 20.47
N LYS A 89 -2.56 -6.42 19.99
CA LYS A 89 -1.75 -5.19 19.97
C LYS A 89 -2.07 -4.25 18.83
N THR A 90 -2.57 -4.74 17.69
CA THR A 90 -2.63 -3.92 16.46
C THR A 90 -4.00 -3.92 15.79
N ILE A 91 -4.71 -5.05 15.77
CA ILE A 91 -5.95 -5.19 15.00
C ILE A 91 -7.16 -4.88 15.89
N GLN A 92 -7.24 -5.51 17.06
CA GLN A 92 -8.35 -5.37 18.01
C GLN A 92 -8.71 -3.92 18.35
N PRO A 93 -7.74 -3.00 18.60
CA PRO A 93 -8.06 -1.60 18.91
C PRO A 93 -8.75 -0.83 17.77
N ARG A 94 -8.75 -1.37 16.55
CA ARG A 94 -9.28 -0.71 15.35
C ARG A 94 -10.60 -1.30 14.86
N VAL A 95 -10.84 -2.58 15.10
CA VAL A 95 -12.02 -3.30 14.61
C VAL A 95 -13.00 -3.70 15.71
N HIS A 96 -12.59 -3.64 16.99
CA HIS A 96 -13.45 -3.89 18.16
C HIS A 96 -14.22 -5.22 18.12
N ILE A 97 -13.55 -6.31 17.75
CA ILE A 97 -14.11 -7.67 17.76
C ILE A 97 -13.38 -8.56 18.76
N GLU A 98 -13.99 -9.69 19.10
CA GLU A 98 -13.36 -10.76 19.88
C GLU A 98 -12.39 -11.60 19.05
N TYR A 99 -11.39 -12.19 19.70
CA TYR A 99 -10.38 -12.99 19.02
C TYR A 99 -10.96 -14.22 18.28
N GLN A 100 -12.02 -14.83 18.83
CA GLN A 100 -12.69 -15.94 18.15
C GLN A 100 -13.37 -15.49 16.85
N THR A 101 -13.98 -14.31 16.84
CA THR A 101 -14.56 -13.70 15.63
C THR A 101 -13.48 -13.41 14.60
N PHE A 102 -12.33 -12.87 15.04
CA PHE A 102 -11.17 -12.67 14.17
C PHE A 102 -10.72 -13.98 13.51
N LYS A 103 -10.56 -15.07 14.27
CA LYS A 103 -10.21 -16.38 13.70
C LYS A 103 -11.20 -16.87 12.64
N ASN A 104 -12.50 -16.70 12.89
CA ASN A 104 -13.54 -17.09 11.93
C ASN A 104 -13.46 -16.26 10.64
N ILE A 105 -13.18 -14.96 10.76
CA ILE A 105 -12.95 -14.09 9.60
C ILE A 105 -11.69 -14.52 8.83
N ILE A 106 -10.61 -14.83 9.53
CA ILE A 106 -9.37 -15.36 8.94
C ILE A 106 -9.58 -16.70 8.21
N ALA A 107 -10.53 -17.53 8.65
CA ALA A 107 -10.95 -18.72 7.90
C ALA A 107 -11.69 -18.31 6.62
N ALA A 108 -12.70 -17.45 6.73
CA ALA A 108 -13.49 -17.00 5.59
C ALA A 108 -12.65 -16.31 4.49
N LEU A 109 -11.66 -15.50 4.87
CA LEU A 109 -10.76 -14.85 3.90
C LEU A 109 -9.86 -15.86 3.17
N VAL A 110 -9.48 -16.97 3.83
CA VAL A 110 -8.73 -18.06 3.19
C VAL A 110 -9.63 -18.90 2.29
N ASP A 111 -10.85 -19.22 2.73
CA ASP A 111 -11.82 -19.96 1.91
C ASP A 111 -12.14 -19.19 0.62
N LYS A 112 -12.17 -17.86 0.69
CA LYS A 112 -12.35 -16.96 -0.46
C LYS A 112 -11.09 -16.75 -1.30
N GLN A 113 -9.98 -17.43 -0.98
CA GLN A 113 -8.68 -17.33 -1.64
C GLN A 113 -8.10 -15.90 -1.66
N ILE A 114 -8.49 -15.07 -0.68
CA ILE A 114 -7.91 -13.73 -0.52
C ILE A 114 -6.52 -13.84 0.13
N PHE A 115 -6.40 -14.75 1.09
CA PHE A 115 -5.13 -15.15 1.68
C PHE A 115 -4.94 -16.66 1.55
N LEU A 116 -3.70 -17.10 1.64
CA LEU A 116 -3.29 -18.49 1.71
C LEU A 116 -2.67 -18.77 3.08
N ARG A 117 -2.78 -20.01 3.57
CA ARG A 117 -2.10 -20.42 4.81
C ARG A 117 -0.64 -20.67 4.51
N ALA A 118 0.25 -19.89 5.14
CA ALA A 118 1.70 -20.03 5.01
C ALA A 118 2.32 -20.82 6.17
N GLY A 119 1.73 -20.73 7.36
CA GLY A 119 2.24 -21.38 8.55
C GLY A 119 1.40 -21.11 9.79
N ARG A 120 1.92 -21.48 10.97
CA ARG A 120 1.23 -21.26 12.24
C ARG A 120 1.20 -19.77 12.56
N GLY A 121 0.03 -19.17 12.40
CA GLY A 121 -0.18 -17.75 12.71
C GLY A 121 0.35 -16.80 11.65
N GLU A 122 0.47 -17.27 10.40
CA GLU A 122 0.94 -16.49 9.27
C GLU A 122 0.13 -16.81 8.01
N LEU A 123 -0.14 -15.76 7.22
CA LEU A 123 -0.83 -15.84 5.95
C LEU A 123 0.04 -15.26 4.85
N GLU A 124 -0.04 -15.85 3.66
CA GLU A 124 0.46 -15.24 2.44
C GLU A 124 -0.69 -14.49 1.76
N ALA A 125 -0.46 -13.24 1.38
CA ALA A 125 -1.40 -12.50 0.56
C ALA A 125 -1.47 -13.10 -0.84
N ASN A 126 -2.67 -13.32 -1.38
CA ASN A 126 -2.78 -13.86 -2.73
C ASN A 126 -2.12 -12.89 -3.74
N PRO A 127 -1.05 -13.28 -4.44
CA PRO A 127 -0.30 -12.37 -5.31
C PRO A 127 -1.09 -11.92 -6.55
N PHE A 128 -2.19 -12.59 -6.88
CA PHE A 128 -3.10 -12.17 -7.95
C PHE A 128 -4.07 -11.07 -7.50
N LEU A 129 -4.27 -10.89 -6.20
CA LEU A 129 -5.14 -9.86 -5.61
C LEU A 129 -4.35 -8.71 -5.01
N PHE A 130 -3.17 -9.01 -4.47
CA PHE A 130 -2.26 -8.04 -3.87
C PHE A 130 -1.07 -7.88 -4.81
N ALA A 131 -1.07 -6.78 -5.57
CA ALA A 131 0.06 -6.44 -6.42
C ALA A 131 1.33 -6.29 -5.57
N ARG A 132 2.39 -7.02 -5.94
CA ARG A 132 3.73 -6.87 -5.37
C ARG A 132 4.52 -5.86 -6.22
N GLY A 133 5.06 -4.83 -5.59
CA GLY A 133 6.01 -3.92 -6.22
C GLY A 133 5.98 -2.52 -5.64
N ASP A 134 7.17 -1.92 -5.54
CA ASP A 134 7.30 -0.46 -5.48
C ASP A 134 6.70 0.10 -6.78
N TRP A 135 5.73 1.01 -6.67
CA TRP A 135 5.01 1.60 -7.82
C TRP A 135 5.90 2.06 -9.00
N PRO A 136 7.15 2.57 -8.80
CA PRO A 136 8.08 2.83 -9.91
C PRO A 136 8.35 1.62 -10.82
N SER A 137 8.37 0.40 -10.27
CA SER A 137 8.63 -0.83 -11.03
C SER A 137 7.45 -1.33 -11.86
N ILE A 138 6.24 -0.79 -11.63
CA ILE A 138 5.00 -1.17 -12.32
C ILE A 138 4.73 -0.25 -13.52
N TYR A 139 5.21 1.00 -13.48
CA TYR A 139 4.95 2.01 -14.52
C TYR A 139 5.95 1.95 -15.71
N GLU A 140 7.13 1.34 -15.54
CA GLU A 140 8.18 1.27 -16.58
C GLU A 140 8.12 0.00 -17.45
N ARG A 141 6.92 -0.56 -17.72
CA ARG A 141 6.75 -1.63 -18.71
C ARG A 141 6.10 -1.14 -20.00
#